data_AF-P0AFS6-F1
#
_entry.id   AF-P0AFS6-F1
#
_cell.length_a   1.000
_cell.length_b   1.000
_cell.length_c   1.000
_cell.angle_alpha   90.00
_cell.angle_beta   90.00
_cell.angle_gamma   90.00
#
_symmetry.space_group_name_H-M   'P 1'
#
loop_
_entity.id
_entity.type
_entity.pdbx_description
1 polymer ?
#
loop_
_entity_poly.entity_id
_entity_poly.type
_entity_poly.pdbx_seq_one_letter_code
_entity_poly.pdbx_strand_id
1 'polypeptide(L)'
;MAKPIITLNGLKIVIMLGMLVIILCGIRFAAEIIVPFILALFIAVILNPLVQHMVRWRVPRVLAVSILMTIIVMAMVLLLAYLGSALNELTRTLPQYRNSIMTPLQALEPLLQRVGIDVSVDQLAHYIDPNAAMTLLTNLLTQLSNAMSSIFLLLLTVLFMLLEVPQLPGKFQQMMARPVEGMAAIQRAIDSVSHYLVLKTAISIITGLVAWAMLAALDVRFAFVWGLLAFALNYIPNIGSVLAAIPPIAQVLVFNGFYEALLVLAGYLLINLVFGNILEPRIMGRGLGLSTLVVFLSLIFWGWLLGPVGMLLSVPLTIIVKIALEQTAGGQSIAVLLSDLNKE
;
A
#
# COMPACT_ATOMS: atom_id res chain seq x y z
N MET A 1 4.62 8.72 58.46
CA MET A 1 3.75 8.60 57.27
C MET A 1 4.63 8.27 56.07
N ALA A 2 4.49 7.06 55.51
CA ALA A 2 5.14 6.70 54.26
C ALA A 2 4.61 7.61 53.14
N LYS A 3 5.49 8.28 52.38
CA LYS A 3 5.10 8.96 51.14
C LYS A 3 4.40 7.92 50.26
N PRO A 4 3.17 8.16 49.78
CA PRO A 4 2.54 7.23 48.86
C PRO A 4 3.44 7.09 47.63
N ILE A 5 3.86 5.85 47.36
CA ILE A 5 4.79 5.47 46.28
C ILE A 5 4.20 5.82 44.90
N ILE A 6 2.88 6.05 44.83
CA ILE A 6 2.17 6.42 43.60
C ILE A 6 1.63 7.84 43.75
N THR A 7 2.24 8.79 43.03
CA THR A 7 1.66 10.14 42.90
C THR A 7 0.38 10.06 42.06
N LEU A 8 -0.62 10.91 42.35
CA LEU A 8 -1.88 10.96 41.58
C LEU A 8 -1.62 11.13 40.06
N ASN A 9 -0.56 11.85 39.70
CA ASN A 9 -0.13 12.03 38.32
C ASN A 9 0.43 10.73 37.72
N GLY A 10 1.22 9.96 38.48
CA GLY A 10 1.69 8.65 38.06
C GLY A 10 0.53 7.69 37.78
N LEU A 11 -0.46 7.64 38.66
CA LEU A 11 -1.66 6.83 38.44
C LEU A 11 -2.44 7.26 37.18
N LYS A 12 -2.63 8.58 36.97
CA LYS A 12 -3.27 9.10 35.75
C LYS A 12 -2.52 8.68 34.49
N ILE A 13 -1.19 8.77 34.48
CA ILE A 13 -0.38 8.36 33.33
C ILE A 13 -0.51 6.86 33.07
N VAL A 14 -0.43 6.03 34.11
CA VAL A 14 -0.60 4.56 33.98
C VAL A 14 -1.99 4.21 33.46
N ILE A 15 -3.05 4.86 33.96
CA ILE A 15 -4.42 4.64 33.47
C ILE A 15 -4.56 5.08 32.00
N MET A 16 -4.03 6.24 31.62
CA MET A 16 -4.07 6.71 30.23
C MET A 16 -3.33 5.77 29.28
N LEU A 17 -2.15 5.29 29.68
CA LEU A 17 -1.39 4.30 28.91
C LEU A 17 -2.13 2.96 28.83
N GLY A 18 -2.74 2.52 29.93
CA GLY A 18 -3.57 1.30 29.96
C GLY A 18 -4.78 1.41 29.04
N MET A 19 -5.51 2.53 29.07
CA MET A 19 -6.63 2.79 28.16
C MET A 19 -6.18 2.83 26.69
N LEU A 20 -5.03 3.43 26.40
CA LEU A 20 -4.46 3.44 25.06
C LEU A 20 -4.17 2.01 24.58
N VAL A 21 -3.55 1.17 25.40
CA VAL A 21 -3.28 -0.24 25.07
C VAL A 21 -4.57 -1.01 24.84
N ILE A 22 -5.59 -0.82 25.69
CA ILE A 22 -6.91 -1.47 25.53
C ILE A 22 -7.58 -1.03 24.22
N ILE A 23 -7.58 0.26 23.91
CA ILE A 23 -8.15 0.81 22.66
C ILE A 23 -7.41 0.24 21.45
N LEU A 24 -6.07 0.24 21.45
CA LEU A 24 -5.27 -0.30 20.34
C LEU A 24 -5.49 -1.81 20.17
N CYS A 25 -5.58 -2.57 21.26
CA CYS A 25 -5.91 -3.99 21.23
C CYS A 25 -7.32 -4.22 20.68
N GLY A 26 -8.30 -3.39 21.08
CA GLY A 26 -9.66 -3.43 20.57
C GLY A 26 -9.74 -3.12 19.08
N ILE A 27 -9.02 -2.09 18.60
CA ILE A 27 -8.92 -1.77 17.17
C ILE A 27 -8.29 -2.92 16.40
N ARG A 28 -7.21 -3.52 16.93
CA ARG A 28 -6.55 -4.67 16.30
C ARG A 28 -7.49 -5.88 16.20
N PHE A 29 -8.26 -6.15 17.24
CA PHE A 29 -9.24 -7.24 17.24
C PHE A 29 -10.39 -6.97 16.26
N ALA A 30 -10.83 -5.73 16.14
CA ALA A 30 -11.88 -5.30 15.21
C ALA A 30 -11.36 -4.97 13.79
N ALA A 31 -10.08 -5.22 13.50
CA ALA A 31 -9.46 -4.82 12.25
C ALA A 31 -10.15 -5.41 11.01
N GLU A 32 -10.69 -6.63 11.08
CA GLU A 32 -11.43 -7.27 9.98
C GLU A 32 -12.66 -6.46 9.52
N ILE A 33 -13.28 -5.71 10.44
CA ILE A 33 -14.42 -4.83 10.14
C ILE A 33 -13.92 -3.42 9.84
N ILE A 34 -13.06 -2.88 10.70
CA ILE A 34 -12.58 -1.50 10.62
C ILE A 34 -11.82 -1.24 9.31
N VAL A 35 -10.99 -2.18 8.86
CA VAL A 35 -10.13 -2.01 7.69
C VAL A 35 -10.93 -1.78 6.40
N PRO A 36 -11.93 -2.62 6.03
CA PRO A 36 -12.79 -2.36 4.88
C PRO A 36 -13.48 -0.99 4.94
N PHE A 37 -13.98 -0.55 6.10
CA PHE A 37 -14.63 0.75 6.24
C PHE A 37 -13.65 1.92 6.05
N ILE A 38 -12.48 1.85 6.69
CA ILE A 38 -11.43 2.88 6.54
C ILE A 38 -10.98 2.94 5.08
N LEU A 39 -10.69 1.80 4.46
CA LEU A 39 -10.29 1.73 3.06
C LEU A 39 -11.39 2.28 2.15
N ALA A 40 -12.65 1.95 2.41
CA ALA A 40 -13.78 2.47 1.65
C ALA A 40 -13.92 3.98 1.77
N LEU A 41 -13.69 4.55 2.96
CA LEU A 41 -13.67 6.00 3.18
C LEU A 41 -12.58 6.67 2.33
N PHE A 42 -11.35 6.16 2.39
CA PHE A 42 -10.23 6.72 1.62
C PHE A 42 -10.48 6.62 0.11
N ILE A 43 -10.93 5.47 -0.39
CA ILE A 43 -11.28 5.30 -1.81
C ILE A 43 -12.41 6.26 -2.20
N ALA A 44 -13.46 6.40 -1.37
CA ALA A 44 -14.55 7.33 -1.65
C ALA A 44 -14.06 8.79 -1.71
N VAL A 45 -13.14 9.20 -0.82
CA VAL A 45 -12.52 10.53 -0.86
C VAL A 45 -11.71 10.74 -2.15
N ILE A 46 -10.93 9.76 -2.60
CA ILE A 46 -10.16 9.81 -3.86
C ILE A 46 -11.07 9.89 -5.09
N LEU A 47 -12.17 9.12 -5.09
CA LEU A 47 -13.09 9.04 -6.22
C LEU A 47 -14.08 10.21 -6.28
N ASN A 48 -14.35 10.88 -5.15
CA ASN A 48 -15.32 11.96 -5.08
C ASN A 48 -15.02 13.15 -6.02
N PRO A 49 -13.77 13.60 -6.25
CA PRO A 49 -13.45 14.57 -7.30
C PRO A 49 -13.94 14.17 -8.69
N LEU A 50 -13.85 12.88 -9.06
CA LEU A 50 -14.35 12.37 -10.34
C LEU A 50 -15.88 12.43 -10.37
N VAL A 51 -16.55 12.01 -9.29
CA VAL A 51 -18.01 12.11 -9.15
C VAL A 51 -18.47 13.57 -9.23
N GLN A 52 -17.79 14.49 -8.55
CA GLN A 52 -18.10 15.92 -8.61
C GLN A 52 -17.93 16.50 -10.00
N HIS A 53 -16.94 16.06 -10.77
CA HIS A 53 -16.77 16.48 -12.16
C HIS A 53 -17.96 16.05 -13.03
N MET A 54 -18.44 14.81 -12.87
CA MET A 54 -19.65 14.33 -13.56
C MET A 54 -20.91 15.08 -13.12
N VAL A 55 -21.04 15.39 -11.83
CA VAL A 55 -22.17 16.17 -11.28
C VAL A 55 -22.17 17.60 -11.83
N ARG A 56 -20.99 18.22 -12.03
CA ARG A 56 -20.87 19.53 -12.69
C ARG A 56 -21.36 19.49 -14.14
N TRP A 57 -21.34 18.34 -14.80
CA TRP A 57 -21.95 18.11 -16.13
C TRP A 57 -23.44 17.77 -16.07
N ARG A 58 -24.14 18.11 -14.98
CA ARG A 58 -25.59 17.89 -14.76
C ARG A 58 -26.02 16.43 -14.61
N VAL A 59 -25.09 15.49 -14.41
CA VAL A 59 -25.44 14.11 -14.07
C VAL A 59 -25.87 14.06 -12.59
N PRO A 60 -27.07 13.56 -12.23
CA PRO A 60 -27.46 13.44 -10.83
C PRO A 60 -26.50 12.49 -10.10
N ARG A 61 -26.19 12.81 -8.85
CA ARG A 61 -25.15 12.13 -8.06
C ARG A 61 -25.27 10.61 -8.09
N VAL A 62 -26.48 10.09 -7.94
CA VAL A 62 -26.74 8.64 -7.94
C VAL A 62 -26.28 8.00 -9.26
N LEU A 63 -26.59 8.61 -10.41
CA LEU A 63 -26.13 8.12 -11.71
C LEU A 63 -24.60 8.26 -11.86
N ALA A 64 -24.01 9.38 -11.41
CA ALA A 64 -22.56 9.56 -11.46
C ALA A 64 -21.82 8.47 -10.67
N VAL A 65 -22.28 8.18 -9.45
CA VAL A 65 -21.72 7.09 -8.62
C VAL A 65 -21.94 5.73 -9.27
N SER A 66 -23.16 5.44 -9.77
CA SER A 66 -23.46 4.15 -10.43
C SER A 66 -22.61 3.92 -11.68
N ILE A 67 -22.41 4.94 -12.52
CA ILE A 67 -21.57 4.85 -13.72
C ILE A 67 -20.12 4.59 -13.32
N LEU A 68 -19.58 5.39 -12.38
CA LEU A 68 -18.20 5.23 -11.92
C LEU A 68 -17.97 3.84 -11.31
N MET A 69 -18.91 3.37 -10.47
CA MET A 69 -18.85 2.04 -9.88
C MET A 69 -18.92 0.93 -10.92
N THR A 70 -19.78 1.07 -11.92
CA THR A 70 -19.88 0.10 -13.02
C THR A 70 -18.56 -0.01 -13.78
N ILE A 71 -17.93 1.13 -14.08
CA ILE A 71 -16.61 1.18 -14.74
C ILE A 71 -15.54 0.50 -13.87
N ILE A 72 -15.49 0.81 -12.57
CA ILE A 72 -14.53 0.22 -11.63
C ILE A 72 -14.74 -1.29 -11.49
N VAL A 73 -15.99 -1.74 -11.32
CA VAL A 73 -16.33 -3.17 -11.23
C VAL A 73 -15.92 -3.89 -12.52
N MET A 74 -16.24 -3.33 -13.69
CA MET A 74 -15.87 -3.92 -14.97
C MET A 74 -14.34 -4.03 -15.12
N ALA A 75 -13.61 -2.94 -14.86
CA ALA A 75 -12.15 -2.94 -14.93
C ALA A 75 -11.53 -3.95 -13.96
N MET A 76 -12.07 -4.04 -12.74
CA MET A 76 -11.65 -5.00 -11.72
C MET A 76 -11.89 -6.43 -12.19
N VAL A 77 -13.09 -6.77 -12.66
CA VAL A 77 -13.42 -8.12 -13.19
C VAL A 77 -12.48 -8.52 -14.33
N LEU A 78 -12.22 -7.61 -15.29
CA LEU A 78 -11.28 -7.87 -16.38
C LEU A 78 -9.85 -8.11 -15.88
N LEU A 79 -9.38 -7.29 -14.93
CA LEU A 79 -8.06 -7.42 -14.32
C LEU A 79 -7.90 -8.76 -13.61
N LEU A 80 -8.91 -9.18 -12.86
CA LEU A 80 -8.90 -10.40 -12.07
C LEU A 80 -9.02 -11.65 -12.93
N ALA A 81 -9.81 -11.59 -14.01
CA ALA A 81 -9.85 -12.62 -15.03
C ALA A 81 -8.46 -12.79 -15.71
N TYR A 82 -7.81 -11.68 -16.05
CA TYR A 82 -6.46 -11.71 -16.60
C TYR A 82 -5.45 -12.30 -15.61
N LEU A 83 -5.44 -11.85 -14.35
CA LEU A 83 -4.56 -12.40 -13.32
C LEU A 83 -4.81 -13.90 -13.09
N GLY A 84 -6.07 -14.33 -13.06
CA GLY A 84 -6.43 -15.75 -12.98
C GLY A 84 -5.86 -16.56 -14.16
N SER A 85 -5.96 -16.03 -15.39
CA SER A 85 -5.36 -16.68 -16.56
C SER A 85 -3.83 -16.74 -16.50
N ALA A 86 -3.18 -15.67 -16.04
CA ALA A 86 -1.72 -15.60 -15.94
C ALA A 86 -1.18 -16.55 -14.87
N LEU A 87 -1.85 -16.65 -13.72
CA LEU A 87 -1.50 -17.62 -12.67
C LEU A 87 -1.70 -19.07 -13.14
N ASN A 88 -2.76 -19.34 -13.92
CA ASN A 88 -2.95 -20.65 -14.54
C ASN A 88 -1.85 -20.99 -15.54
N GLU A 89 -1.41 -20.04 -16.36
CA GLU A 89 -0.28 -20.23 -17.27
C GLU A 89 1.04 -20.43 -16.52
N LEU A 90 1.27 -19.67 -15.44
CA LEU A 90 2.43 -19.83 -14.58
C LEU A 90 2.46 -21.24 -13.96
N THR A 91 1.31 -21.75 -13.50
CA THR A 91 1.17 -23.11 -12.96
C THR A 91 1.57 -24.17 -13.99
N ARG A 92 1.15 -24.00 -15.25
CA ARG A 92 1.50 -24.93 -16.35
C ARG A 92 2.98 -24.89 -16.72
N THR A 93 3.64 -23.75 -16.50
CA THR A 93 5.03 -23.53 -16.90
C THR A 93 6.01 -23.84 -15.78
N LEU A 94 5.58 -23.86 -14.51
CA LEU A 94 6.45 -24.15 -13.36
C LEU A 94 7.28 -25.45 -13.48
N PRO A 95 6.78 -26.57 -14.02
CA PRO A 95 7.62 -27.75 -14.25
C PRO A 95 8.83 -27.45 -15.16
N GLN A 96 8.68 -26.53 -16.12
CA GLN A 96 9.77 -26.08 -17.00
C GLN A 96 10.78 -25.20 -16.25
N TYR A 97 10.34 -24.40 -15.26
CA TYR A 97 11.24 -23.57 -14.44
C TYR A 97 12.32 -24.43 -13.78
N ARG A 98 11.97 -25.62 -13.26
CA ARG A 98 12.92 -26.54 -12.62
C ARG A 98 14.08 -26.93 -13.54
N ASN A 99 13.77 -27.27 -14.79
CA ASN A 99 14.80 -27.70 -15.75
C ASN A 99 15.66 -26.51 -16.19
N SER A 100 15.09 -25.31 -16.27
CA SER A 100 15.79 -24.09 -16.67
C SER A 100 16.64 -23.47 -15.57
N ILE A 101 16.35 -23.74 -14.29
CA ILE A 101 17.11 -23.18 -13.15
C ILE A 101 18.57 -23.67 -13.08
N MET A 102 18.87 -24.85 -13.62
CA MET A 102 20.23 -25.41 -13.54
C MET A 102 21.24 -24.58 -14.35
N THR A 103 20.85 -24.06 -15.52
CA THR A 103 21.75 -23.33 -16.42
C THR A 103 22.27 -22.02 -15.81
N PRO A 104 21.41 -21.14 -15.24
CA PRO A 104 21.85 -19.93 -14.56
C PRO A 104 22.65 -20.24 -13.27
N LEU A 105 22.28 -21.29 -12.52
CA LEU A 105 23.01 -21.66 -11.31
C LEU A 105 24.45 -22.08 -11.63
N GLN A 106 24.66 -22.84 -12.71
CA GLN A 106 26.00 -23.20 -13.18
C GLN A 106 26.82 -21.98 -13.65
N ALA A 107 26.16 -20.95 -14.20
CA ALA A 107 26.83 -19.70 -14.55
C ALA A 107 27.20 -18.84 -13.31
N LEU A 108 26.44 -18.96 -12.22
CA LEU A 108 26.67 -18.25 -10.95
C LEU A 108 27.71 -18.92 -10.07
N GLU A 109 27.79 -20.25 -10.08
CA GLU A 109 28.74 -21.03 -9.28
C GLU A 109 30.19 -20.49 -9.33
N PRO A 110 30.82 -20.24 -10.50
CA PRO A 110 32.19 -19.73 -10.54
C PRO A 110 32.30 -18.30 -9.99
N LEU A 111 31.24 -17.49 -10.03
CA LEU A 111 31.23 -16.15 -9.44
C LEU A 111 31.12 -16.21 -7.92
N LEU A 112 30.30 -17.13 -7.38
CA LEU A 112 30.15 -17.35 -5.94
C LEU A 112 31.45 -17.91 -5.33
N GLN A 113 32.09 -18.86 -6.02
CA GLN A 113 33.38 -19.42 -5.60
C GLN A 113 34.48 -18.34 -5.54
N ARG A 114 34.47 -17.35 -6.46
CA ARG A 114 35.40 -16.21 -6.41
C ARG A 114 35.19 -15.30 -5.20
N VAL A 115 33.98 -15.22 -4.67
CA VAL A 115 33.65 -14.44 -3.46
C VAL A 115 33.82 -15.27 -2.18
N GLY A 116 34.27 -16.53 -2.30
CA GLY A 116 34.49 -17.44 -1.17
C GLY A 116 33.22 -18.13 -0.67
N ILE A 117 32.13 -18.10 -1.45
CA ILE A 117 30.89 -18.80 -1.12
C ILE A 117 30.88 -20.13 -1.88
N ASP A 118 31.21 -21.21 -1.19
CA ASP A 118 31.20 -22.56 -1.76
C ASP A 118 29.77 -23.09 -1.76
N VAL A 119 29.06 -22.91 -2.88
CA VAL A 119 27.69 -23.37 -3.06
C VAL A 119 27.62 -24.33 -4.22
N SER A 120 27.38 -25.61 -3.94
CA SER A 120 27.11 -26.59 -4.99
C SER A 120 25.73 -26.36 -5.60
N VAL A 121 25.65 -26.32 -6.92
CA VAL A 121 24.39 -26.16 -7.67
C VAL A 121 23.34 -27.18 -7.27
N ASP A 122 23.75 -28.42 -6.98
CA ASP A 122 22.84 -29.50 -6.56
C ASP A 122 22.17 -29.23 -5.20
N GLN A 123 22.88 -28.60 -4.26
CA GLN A 123 22.29 -28.19 -2.99
C GLN A 123 21.25 -27.08 -3.19
N LEU A 124 21.54 -26.07 -4.03
CA LEU A 124 20.59 -25.00 -4.34
C LEU A 124 19.34 -25.53 -5.05
N ALA A 125 19.53 -26.46 -5.99
CA ALA A 125 18.45 -27.15 -6.67
C ALA A 125 17.52 -27.90 -5.70
N HIS A 126 18.07 -28.47 -4.63
CA HIS A 126 17.30 -29.22 -3.63
C HIS A 126 16.39 -28.32 -2.78
N TYR A 127 16.75 -27.05 -2.58
CA TYR A 127 15.90 -26.09 -1.88
C TYR A 127 14.74 -25.55 -2.74
N ILE A 128 14.75 -25.81 -4.06
CA ILE A 128 13.70 -25.37 -4.97
C ILE A 128 12.71 -26.52 -5.17
N ASP A 129 11.80 -26.67 -4.21
CA ASP A 129 10.74 -27.68 -4.25
C ASP A 129 9.57 -27.19 -5.16
N PRO A 130 9.28 -27.87 -6.28
CA PRO A 130 8.14 -27.55 -7.13
C PRO A 130 6.82 -27.60 -6.36
N ASN A 131 6.70 -28.46 -5.33
CA ASN A 131 5.49 -28.55 -4.53
C ASN A 131 5.30 -27.32 -3.64
N ALA A 132 6.38 -26.73 -3.14
CA ALA A 132 6.31 -25.46 -2.42
C ALA A 132 5.85 -24.34 -3.36
N ALA A 133 6.39 -24.26 -4.58
CA ALA A 133 5.96 -23.30 -5.58
C ALA A 133 4.48 -23.50 -5.98
N MET A 134 4.04 -24.75 -6.19
CA MET A 134 2.64 -25.09 -6.44
C MET A 134 1.74 -24.65 -5.28
N THR A 135 2.14 -24.94 -4.03
CA THR A 135 1.38 -24.57 -2.84
C THR A 135 1.25 -23.05 -2.72
N LEU A 136 2.33 -22.30 -3.00
CA LEU A 136 2.28 -20.84 -3.07
C LEU A 136 1.32 -20.37 -4.16
N LEU A 137 1.36 -20.94 -5.37
CA LEU A 137 0.43 -20.57 -6.45
C LEU A 137 -1.03 -20.91 -6.11
N THR A 138 -1.31 -22.09 -5.54
CA THR A 138 -2.66 -22.45 -5.12
C THR A 138 -3.15 -21.53 -4.01
N ASN A 139 -2.28 -21.17 -3.06
CA ASN A 139 -2.59 -20.19 -2.04
C ASN A 139 -2.88 -18.82 -2.67
N LEU A 140 -2.08 -18.35 -3.63
CA LEU A 140 -2.34 -17.10 -4.35
C LEU A 140 -3.67 -17.14 -5.12
N LEU A 141 -4.01 -18.26 -5.77
CA LEU A 141 -5.29 -18.44 -6.45
C LEU A 141 -6.47 -18.42 -5.46
N THR A 142 -6.35 -19.09 -4.31
CA THR A 142 -7.38 -19.04 -3.26
C THR A 142 -7.50 -17.64 -2.65
N GLN A 143 -6.39 -16.93 -2.44
CA GLN A 143 -6.40 -15.56 -1.94
C GLN A 143 -6.97 -14.59 -2.96
N LEU A 144 -6.71 -14.80 -4.26
CA LEU A 144 -7.34 -14.04 -5.34
C LEU A 144 -8.85 -14.28 -5.34
N SER A 145 -9.29 -15.53 -5.18
CA SER A 145 -10.71 -15.88 -5.07
C SER A 145 -11.37 -15.26 -3.83
N ASN A 146 -10.74 -15.35 -2.66
CA ASN A 146 -11.23 -14.72 -1.43
C ASN A 146 -11.30 -13.20 -1.55
N ALA A 147 -10.28 -12.60 -2.20
CA ALA A 147 -10.28 -11.18 -2.49
C ALA A 147 -11.49 -10.77 -3.33
N MET A 148 -12.10 -11.65 -4.14
CA MET A 148 -13.26 -11.28 -4.97
C MET A 148 -14.45 -10.93 -4.08
N SER A 149 -14.72 -11.79 -3.10
CA SER A 149 -15.78 -11.58 -2.11
C SER A 149 -15.49 -10.36 -1.24
N SER A 150 -14.25 -10.18 -0.79
CA SER A 150 -13.86 -9.01 0.01
C SER A 150 -13.92 -7.70 -0.78
N ILE A 151 -13.49 -7.71 -2.05
CA ILE A 151 -13.57 -6.55 -2.95
C ILE A 151 -15.02 -6.21 -3.26
N PHE A 152 -15.91 -7.19 -3.42
CA PHE A 152 -17.33 -6.91 -3.61
C PHE A 152 -17.93 -6.15 -2.43
N LEU A 153 -17.68 -6.60 -1.19
CA LEU A 153 -18.11 -5.89 0.02
C LEU A 153 -17.46 -4.50 0.14
N LEU A 154 -16.17 -4.40 -0.18
CA LEU A 154 -15.45 -3.12 -0.22
C LEU A 154 -16.11 -2.16 -1.21
N LEU A 155 -16.38 -2.59 -2.44
CA LEU A 155 -16.99 -1.77 -3.49
C LEU A 155 -18.42 -1.35 -3.11
N LEU A 156 -19.20 -2.25 -2.50
CA LEU A 156 -20.53 -1.91 -1.98
C LEU A 156 -20.43 -0.85 -0.86
N THR A 157 -19.44 -0.98 0.03
CA THR A 157 -19.16 0.00 1.08
C THR A 157 -18.72 1.33 0.47
N VAL A 158 -17.84 1.34 -0.52
CA VAL A 158 -17.42 2.55 -1.25
C VAL A 158 -18.61 3.18 -1.96
N LEU A 159 -19.54 2.40 -2.51
CA LEU A 159 -20.78 2.89 -3.13
C LEU A 159 -21.63 3.65 -2.12
N PHE A 160 -21.92 3.06 -0.95
CA PHE A 160 -22.66 3.75 0.10
C PHE A 160 -21.90 4.98 0.63
N MET A 161 -20.59 4.86 0.83
CA MET A 161 -19.75 5.97 1.27
C MET A 161 -19.73 7.12 0.26
N LEU A 162 -19.64 6.85 -1.05
CA LEU A 162 -19.70 7.89 -2.09
C LEU A 162 -21.04 8.61 -2.14
N LEU A 163 -22.14 7.96 -1.76
CA LEU A 163 -23.45 8.61 -1.62
C LEU A 163 -23.50 9.51 -0.38
N GLU A 164 -22.82 9.11 0.69
CA GLU A 164 -22.89 9.76 2.01
C GLU A 164 -21.80 10.83 2.25
N VAL A 165 -20.64 10.73 1.57
CA VAL A 165 -19.43 11.53 1.85
C VAL A 165 -19.72 13.03 1.98
N PRO A 166 -20.53 13.67 1.13
CA PRO A 166 -20.80 15.11 1.24
C PRO A 166 -21.75 15.52 2.35
N GLN A 167 -22.40 14.56 2.99
CA GLN A 167 -23.17 14.81 4.22
C GLN A 167 -22.28 14.71 5.47
N LEU A 168 -21.13 14.02 5.39
CA LEU A 168 -20.25 13.79 6.53
C LEU A 168 -19.79 15.08 7.22
N PRO A 169 -19.28 16.11 6.51
CA PRO A 169 -18.88 17.36 7.16
C PRO A 169 -20.04 17.98 7.95
N GLY A 170 -21.24 18.05 7.36
CA GLY A 170 -22.42 18.60 8.02
C GLY A 170 -22.84 17.84 9.28
N LYS A 171 -22.74 16.50 9.27
CA LYS A 171 -23.02 15.66 10.45
C LYS A 171 -22.00 15.90 11.57
N PHE A 172 -20.71 15.98 11.24
CA PHE A 172 -19.67 16.27 12.23
C PHE A 172 -19.80 17.68 12.82
N GLN A 173 -20.21 18.67 12.01
CA GLN A 173 -20.40 20.04 12.46
C GLN A 173 -21.35 20.14 13.66
N GLN A 174 -22.41 19.33 13.66
CA GLN A 174 -23.43 19.33 14.71
C GLN A 174 -22.95 18.69 16.02
N MET A 175 -21.89 17.87 15.98
CA MET A 175 -21.33 17.19 17.15
C MET A 175 -20.18 17.97 17.82
N MET A 176 -19.63 18.98 17.15
CA MET A 176 -18.45 19.71 17.62
C MET A 176 -18.82 20.89 18.51
N ALA A 177 -18.18 20.98 19.70
CA ALA A 177 -18.32 22.13 20.59
C ALA A 177 -17.77 23.44 19.98
N ARG A 178 -16.79 23.32 19.06
CA ARG A 178 -16.21 24.42 18.27
C ARG A 178 -16.32 24.08 16.78
N PRO A 179 -17.49 24.32 16.14
CA PRO A 179 -17.76 23.82 14.80
C PRO A 179 -16.83 24.42 13.73
N VAL A 180 -16.39 25.67 13.89
CA VAL A 180 -15.56 26.36 12.89
C VAL A 180 -14.13 25.81 12.86
N GLU A 181 -13.45 25.76 14.03
CA GLU A 181 -12.08 25.25 14.16
C GLU A 181 -12.01 23.77 13.78
N GLY A 182 -12.95 22.97 14.28
CA GLY A 182 -13.00 21.54 14.01
C GLY A 182 -13.31 21.22 12.54
N MET A 183 -14.21 21.98 11.90
CA MET A 183 -14.49 21.79 10.47
C MET A 183 -13.26 22.14 9.61
N ALA A 184 -12.56 23.23 9.94
CA ALA A 184 -11.33 23.58 9.25
C ALA A 184 -10.26 22.50 9.41
N ALA A 185 -10.17 21.84 10.58
CA ALA A 185 -9.29 20.71 10.79
C ALA A 185 -9.69 19.48 9.97
N ILE A 186 -10.98 19.12 9.96
CA ILE A 186 -11.50 17.99 9.17
C ILE A 186 -11.27 18.21 7.67
N GLN A 187 -11.58 19.41 7.17
CA GLN A 187 -11.39 19.75 5.76
C GLN A 187 -9.90 19.71 5.38
N ARG A 188 -9.02 20.28 6.21
CA ARG A 188 -7.56 20.16 6.02
C ARG A 188 -7.09 18.70 5.98
N ALA A 189 -7.64 17.85 6.85
CA ALA A 189 -7.30 16.42 6.87
C ALA A 189 -7.76 15.73 5.58
N ILE A 190 -9.02 15.93 5.17
CA ILE A 190 -9.58 15.36 3.94
C ILE A 190 -8.79 15.83 2.71
N ASP A 191 -8.48 17.12 2.61
CA ASP A 191 -7.76 17.69 1.47
C ASP A 191 -6.31 17.18 1.42
N SER A 192 -5.61 17.13 2.56
CA SER A 192 -4.23 16.62 2.63
C SER A 192 -4.17 15.14 2.25
N VAL A 193 -5.10 14.35 2.79
CA VAL A 193 -5.24 12.92 2.48
C VAL A 193 -5.58 12.69 1.01
N SER A 194 -6.57 13.41 0.49
CA SER A 194 -7.02 13.31 -0.91
C SER A 194 -5.88 13.65 -1.86
N HIS A 195 -5.20 14.78 -1.61
CA HIS A 195 -4.06 15.21 -2.42
C HIS A 195 -2.94 14.17 -2.40
N TYR A 196 -2.55 13.67 -1.22
CA TYR A 196 -1.55 12.62 -1.09
C TYR A 196 -1.94 11.36 -1.87
N LEU A 197 -3.15 10.85 -1.68
CA LEU A 197 -3.60 9.59 -2.28
C LEU A 197 -3.79 9.69 -3.79
N VAL A 198 -4.26 10.83 -4.30
CA VAL A 198 -4.37 11.07 -5.75
C VAL A 198 -2.98 11.09 -6.38
N LEU A 199 -2.03 11.83 -5.79
CA LEU A 199 -0.65 11.87 -6.28
C LEU A 199 0.03 10.50 -6.18
N LYS A 200 -0.13 9.80 -5.05
CA LYS A 200 0.43 8.46 -4.85
C LYS A 200 -0.14 7.47 -5.87
N THR A 201 -1.45 7.50 -6.11
CA THR A 201 -2.11 6.69 -7.14
C THR A 201 -1.53 6.99 -8.52
N ALA A 202 -1.40 8.27 -8.89
CA ALA A 202 -0.88 8.68 -10.19
C ALA A 202 0.58 8.22 -10.40
N ILE A 203 1.45 8.46 -9.41
CA ILE A 203 2.87 8.02 -9.45
C ILE A 203 2.94 6.49 -9.53
N SER A 204 2.10 5.77 -8.77
CA SER A 204 2.09 4.31 -8.77
C SER A 204 1.63 3.75 -10.11
N ILE A 205 0.62 4.34 -10.75
CA ILE A 205 0.16 3.94 -12.09
C ILE A 205 1.29 4.12 -13.10
N ILE A 206 1.94 5.29 -13.11
CA ILE A 206 3.05 5.55 -14.03
C ILE A 206 4.21 4.58 -13.76
N THR A 207 4.55 4.33 -12.49
CA THR A 207 5.59 3.37 -12.09
C THR A 207 5.29 1.97 -12.63
N GLY A 208 4.05 1.51 -12.47
CA GLY A 208 3.61 0.21 -12.99
C GLY A 208 3.62 0.13 -14.51
N LEU A 209 3.19 1.20 -15.20
CA LEU A 209 3.23 1.29 -16.67
C LEU A 209 4.66 1.31 -17.21
N VAL A 210 5.58 2.04 -16.56
CA VAL A 210 7.00 2.07 -16.95
C VAL A 210 7.65 0.72 -16.69
N ALA A 211 7.36 0.06 -15.55
CA ALA A 211 7.83 -1.29 -15.28
C ALA A 211 7.28 -2.30 -16.31
N TRP A 212 5.99 -2.23 -16.63
CA TRP A 212 5.38 -3.04 -17.69
C TRP A 212 6.05 -2.82 -19.04
N ALA A 213 6.22 -1.56 -19.46
CA ALA A 213 6.82 -1.22 -20.75
C ALA A 213 8.29 -1.68 -20.83
N MET A 214 9.05 -1.51 -19.75
CA MET A 214 10.44 -1.99 -19.64
C MET A 214 10.50 -3.52 -19.76
N LEU A 215 9.66 -4.25 -19.02
CA LEU A 215 9.63 -5.71 -19.06
C LEU A 215 9.12 -6.25 -20.40
N ALA A 216 8.15 -5.57 -21.02
CA ALA A 216 7.65 -5.91 -22.35
C ALA A 216 8.73 -5.68 -23.42
N ALA A 217 9.53 -4.61 -23.31
CA ALA A 217 10.65 -4.35 -24.22
C ALA A 217 11.80 -5.37 -24.10
N LEU A 218 11.88 -6.09 -22.98
CA LEU A 218 12.85 -7.17 -22.72
C LEU A 218 12.24 -8.56 -22.97
N ASP A 219 11.04 -8.64 -23.57
CA ASP A 219 10.30 -9.88 -23.83
C ASP A 219 10.10 -10.77 -22.59
N VAL A 220 9.95 -10.14 -21.42
CA VAL A 220 9.74 -10.86 -20.15
C VAL A 220 8.31 -11.39 -20.10
N ARG A 221 8.16 -12.71 -19.91
CA ARG A 221 6.84 -13.33 -19.73
C ARG A 221 6.09 -12.69 -18.57
N PHE A 222 4.77 -12.55 -18.69
CA PHE A 222 3.93 -11.93 -17.67
C PHE A 222 4.31 -10.47 -17.33
N ALA A 223 4.96 -9.74 -18.25
CA ALA A 223 5.35 -8.34 -18.06
C ALA A 223 4.23 -7.46 -17.48
N PHE A 224 2.98 -7.66 -17.94
CA PHE A 224 1.83 -6.93 -17.42
C PHE A 224 1.52 -7.24 -15.95
N VAL A 225 1.61 -8.52 -15.55
CA VAL A 225 1.42 -8.94 -14.14
C VAL A 225 2.47 -8.30 -13.25
N TRP A 226 3.73 -8.25 -13.70
CA TRP A 226 4.82 -7.63 -12.96
C TRP A 226 4.70 -6.11 -12.90
N GLY A 227 4.26 -5.46 -13.97
CA GLY A 227 3.92 -4.04 -13.95
C GLY A 227 2.76 -3.72 -13.02
N LEU A 228 1.74 -4.58 -12.97
CA LEU A 228 0.63 -4.45 -12.01
C LEU A 228 1.10 -4.68 -10.57
N LEU A 229 1.97 -5.66 -10.35
CA LEU A 229 2.58 -5.90 -9.03
C LEU A 229 3.40 -4.69 -8.59
N ALA A 230 4.16 -4.08 -9.51
CA ALA A 230 4.88 -2.84 -9.26
C ALA A 230 3.91 -1.70 -8.90
N PHE A 231 2.81 -1.52 -9.63
CA PHE A 231 1.74 -0.57 -9.26
C PHE A 231 1.19 -0.82 -7.85
N ALA A 232 0.81 -2.07 -7.55
CA ALA A 232 0.16 -2.43 -6.29
C ALA A 232 1.12 -2.30 -5.08
N LEU A 233 2.36 -2.77 -5.23
CA LEU A 233 3.34 -2.72 -4.15
C LEU A 233 3.93 -1.32 -3.97
N ASN A 234 3.98 -0.46 -5.00
CA ASN A 234 4.51 0.91 -4.89
C ASN A 234 3.77 1.78 -3.87
N TYR A 235 2.57 1.39 -3.47
CA TYR A 235 1.85 2.03 -2.38
C TYR A 235 2.52 1.83 -1.01
N ILE A 236 3.30 0.77 -0.79
CA ILE A 236 4.04 0.51 0.44
C ILE A 236 5.34 1.34 0.39
N PRO A 237 5.50 2.39 1.22
CA PRO A 237 6.67 3.26 1.17
C PRO A 237 7.99 2.49 1.35
N ASN A 238 9.01 2.81 0.53
CA ASN A 238 10.39 2.29 0.54
C ASN A 238 10.58 0.77 0.33
N ILE A 239 9.61 -0.07 0.72
CA ILE A 239 9.71 -1.54 0.69
C ILE A 239 9.06 -2.11 -0.57
N GLY A 240 7.99 -1.46 -1.05
CA GLY A 240 7.17 -1.96 -2.14
C GLY A 240 7.90 -2.16 -3.46
N SER A 241 8.71 -1.18 -3.87
CA SER A 241 9.49 -1.23 -5.12
C SER A 241 10.53 -2.36 -5.10
N VAL A 242 11.18 -2.58 -3.96
CA VAL A 242 12.15 -3.67 -3.77
C VAL A 242 11.45 -5.02 -3.90
N LEU A 243 10.32 -5.22 -3.20
CA LEU A 243 9.56 -6.46 -3.28
C LEU A 243 9.01 -6.73 -4.70
N ALA A 244 8.59 -5.68 -5.41
CA ALA A 244 8.08 -5.81 -6.78
C ALA A 244 9.14 -6.25 -7.80
N ALA A 245 10.42 -5.94 -7.55
CA ALA A 245 11.51 -6.29 -8.45
C ALA A 245 11.94 -7.77 -8.32
N ILE A 246 11.73 -8.40 -7.16
CA ILE A 246 12.23 -9.76 -6.88
C ILE A 246 11.66 -10.80 -7.86
N PRO A 247 10.33 -10.92 -8.05
CA PRO A 247 9.79 -11.96 -8.94
C PRO A 247 10.21 -11.85 -10.42
N PRO A 248 10.17 -10.68 -11.09
CA PRO A 248 10.61 -10.59 -12.48
C PRO A 248 12.11 -10.83 -12.65
N ILE A 249 12.95 -10.37 -11.70
CA ILE A 249 14.39 -10.68 -11.73
C ILE A 249 14.62 -12.19 -11.63
N ALA A 250 13.92 -12.87 -10.70
CA ALA A 250 14.02 -14.31 -10.55
C ALA A 250 13.56 -15.05 -11.83
N GLN A 251 12.45 -14.62 -12.43
CA GLN A 251 11.95 -15.22 -13.67
C GLN A 251 12.94 -15.04 -14.83
N VAL A 252 13.45 -13.83 -15.04
CA VAL A 252 14.38 -13.54 -16.15
C VAL A 252 15.70 -14.25 -15.96
N LEU A 253 16.18 -14.36 -14.72
CA LEU A 253 17.35 -15.16 -14.39
C LEU A 253 17.17 -16.61 -14.81
N VAL A 254 15.97 -17.19 -14.61
CA VAL A 254 15.65 -18.59 -14.98
C VAL A 254 15.56 -18.79 -16.49
N PHE A 255 14.93 -17.89 -17.24
CA PHE A 255 14.59 -18.12 -18.66
C PHE A 255 15.53 -17.47 -19.67
N ASN A 256 16.03 -16.28 -19.36
CA ASN A 256 16.76 -15.46 -20.32
C ASN A 256 18.27 -15.53 -20.01
N GLY A 257 18.63 -15.56 -18.73
CA GLY A 257 20.00 -15.67 -18.27
C GLY A 257 20.41 -14.53 -17.33
N PHE A 258 21.67 -14.56 -16.92
CA PHE A 258 22.21 -13.62 -15.93
C PHE A 258 22.30 -12.18 -16.45
N TYR A 259 22.62 -11.99 -17.74
CA TYR A 259 22.80 -10.67 -18.33
C TYR A 259 21.47 -9.90 -18.39
N GLU A 260 20.41 -10.57 -18.81
CA GLU A 260 19.05 -10.03 -18.89
C GLU A 260 18.51 -9.75 -17.48
N ALA A 261 18.79 -10.61 -16.51
CA ALA A 261 18.42 -10.37 -15.12
C ALA A 261 19.09 -9.11 -14.55
N LEU A 262 20.35 -8.87 -14.91
CA LEU A 262 21.07 -7.64 -14.53
C LEU A 262 20.47 -6.39 -15.19
N LEU A 263 20.04 -6.49 -16.45
CA LEU A 263 19.33 -5.39 -17.12
C LEU A 263 18.00 -5.08 -16.43
N VAL A 264 17.23 -6.09 -16.04
CA VAL A 264 15.98 -5.90 -15.28
C VAL A 264 16.25 -5.28 -13.92
N LEU A 265 17.27 -5.74 -13.19
CA LEU A 265 17.68 -5.16 -11.92
C LEU A 265 18.06 -3.69 -12.07
N ALA A 266 18.91 -3.35 -13.05
CA ALA A 266 19.31 -1.98 -13.34
C ALA A 266 18.10 -1.11 -13.71
N GLY A 267 17.15 -1.65 -14.47
CA GLY A 267 15.90 -1.00 -14.83
C GLY A 267 15.01 -0.69 -13.62
N TYR A 268 14.80 -1.65 -12.72
CA TYR A 268 14.05 -1.42 -11.47
C TYR A 268 14.75 -0.42 -10.54
N LEU A 269 16.09 -0.46 -10.45
CA LEU A 269 16.86 0.54 -9.69
C LEU A 269 16.69 1.95 -10.29
N LEU A 270 16.69 2.07 -11.61
CA LEU A 270 16.46 3.33 -12.31
C LEU A 270 15.03 3.84 -12.09
N ILE A 271 14.03 2.96 -12.16
CA ILE A 271 12.63 3.29 -11.84
C ILE A 271 12.53 3.79 -10.40
N ASN A 272 13.14 3.09 -9.43
CA ASN A 272 13.11 3.48 -8.02
C ASN A 272 13.83 4.82 -7.78
N LEU A 273 14.95 5.06 -8.47
CA LEU A 273 15.67 6.34 -8.40
C LEU A 273 14.81 7.49 -8.96
N VAL A 274 14.19 7.31 -10.13
CA VAL A 274 13.39 8.34 -10.78
C VAL A 274 12.08 8.58 -10.04
N PHE A 275 11.27 7.54 -9.84
CA PHE A 275 9.93 7.69 -9.28
C PHE A 275 9.93 7.78 -7.76
N GLY A 276 10.68 6.91 -7.08
CA GLY A 276 10.72 6.86 -5.61
C GLY A 276 11.55 7.98 -4.97
N ASN A 277 12.74 8.28 -5.51
CA ASN A 277 13.67 9.23 -4.86
C ASN A 277 13.60 10.65 -5.44
N ILE A 278 13.27 10.83 -6.71
CA ILE A 278 13.26 12.16 -7.35
C ILE A 278 11.84 12.70 -7.51
N LEU A 279 10.97 11.94 -8.17
CA LEU A 279 9.65 12.41 -8.59
C LEU A 279 8.68 12.48 -7.40
N GLU A 280 8.60 11.43 -6.57
CA GLU A 280 7.69 11.38 -5.43
C GLU A 280 7.94 12.53 -4.44
N PRO A 281 9.17 12.80 -3.96
CA PRO A 281 9.42 13.92 -3.05
C PRO A 281 9.20 15.30 -3.70
N ARG A 282 9.44 15.42 -5.02
CA ARG A 282 9.31 16.68 -5.74
C ARG A 282 7.86 17.03 -6.05
N ILE A 283 7.03 16.04 -6.44
CA ILE A 283 5.61 16.23 -6.74
C ILE A 283 4.79 16.33 -5.46
N MET A 284 5.06 15.48 -4.46
CA MET A 284 4.41 15.59 -3.15
C MET A 284 4.92 16.79 -2.33
N GLY A 285 5.89 17.54 -2.88
CA GLY A 285 6.26 18.90 -2.54
C GLY A 285 6.21 19.21 -1.05
N ARG A 286 7.17 18.72 -0.24
CA ARG A 286 7.32 19.04 1.20
C ARG A 286 6.01 18.95 2.04
N GLY A 287 4.96 18.29 1.56
CA GLY A 287 3.59 18.73 1.84
C GLY A 287 2.79 17.96 2.89
N LEU A 288 3.40 17.02 3.61
CA LEU A 288 2.70 16.33 4.71
C LEU A 288 3.21 16.76 6.08
N GLY A 289 4.30 17.53 6.11
CA GLY A 289 4.93 18.03 7.33
C GLY A 289 5.35 16.93 8.30
N LEU A 290 5.52 15.67 7.86
CA LEU A 290 5.94 14.54 8.69
C LEU A 290 7.43 14.27 8.51
N SER A 291 8.13 14.00 9.61
CA SER A 291 9.53 13.53 9.59
C SER A 291 9.66 12.16 8.90
N THR A 292 10.78 11.90 8.21
CA THR A 292 11.05 10.60 7.57
C THR A 292 11.02 9.45 8.59
N LEU A 293 11.52 9.68 9.80
CA LEU A 293 11.47 8.70 10.88
C LEU A 293 10.02 8.41 11.28
N VAL A 294 9.18 9.44 11.35
CA VAL A 294 7.77 9.31 11.69
C VAL A 294 7.05 8.49 10.62
N VAL A 295 7.29 8.74 9.34
CA VAL A 295 6.72 7.92 8.25
C VAL A 295 7.11 6.44 8.39
N PHE A 296 8.39 6.16 8.67
CA PHE A 296 8.87 4.79 8.86
C PHE A 296 8.26 4.11 10.09
N LEU A 297 8.23 4.79 11.24
CA LEU A 297 7.60 4.27 12.46
C LEU A 297 6.09 4.06 12.28
N SER A 298 5.42 4.99 11.59
CA SER A 298 4.01 4.88 11.24
C SER A 298 3.73 3.68 10.34
N LEU A 299 4.60 3.37 9.38
CA LEU A 299 4.47 2.18 8.55
C LEU A 299 4.48 0.90 9.40
N ILE A 300 5.44 0.80 10.34
CA ILE A 300 5.53 -0.35 11.24
C ILE A 300 4.31 -0.41 12.18
N PHE A 301 3.94 0.72 12.77
CA PHE A 301 2.83 0.81 13.72
C PHE A 301 1.48 0.47 13.07
N TRP A 302 1.13 1.14 11.98
CA TRP A 302 -0.13 0.90 11.28
C TRP A 302 -0.13 -0.45 10.56
N GLY A 303 1.02 -0.91 10.07
CA GLY A 303 1.18 -2.27 9.53
C GLY A 303 0.92 -3.35 10.56
N TRP A 304 1.43 -3.17 11.78
CA TRP A 304 1.10 -4.04 12.90
C TRP A 304 -0.35 -3.90 13.35
N LEU A 305 -0.93 -2.70 13.35
CA LEU A 305 -2.29 -2.48 13.86
C LEU A 305 -3.38 -3.00 12.89
N LEU A 306 -3.29 -2.62 11.61
CA LEU A 306 -4.33 -2.80 10.59
C LEU A 306 -3.87 -3.69 9.41
N GLY A 307 -2.68 -4.30 9.48
CA GLY A 307 -2.15 -5.19 8.45
C GLY A 307 -1.65 -4.47 7.19
N PRO A 308 -1.65 -5.13 6.02
CA PRO A 308 -1.14 -4.56 4.77
C PRO A 308 -1.82 -3.25 4.36
N VAL A 309 -3.13 -3.13 4.61
CA VAL A 309 -3.89 -1.91 4.34
C VAL A 309 -3.44 -0.77 5.27
N GLY A 310 -3.08 -1.09 6.52
CA GLY A 310 -2.48 -0.14 7.45
C GLY A 310 -1.13 0.40 6.97
N MET A 311 -0.28 -0.44 6.37
CA MET A 311 0.97 0.03 5.76
C MET A 311 0.72 0.99 4.59
N LEU A 312 -0.21 0.62 3.70
CA LEU A 312 -0.68 1.45 2.57
C LEU A 312 -1.22 2.81 3.03
N LEU A 313 -2.00 2.84 4.11
CA LEU A 313 -2.66 4.05 4.62
C LEU A 313 -1.89 4.72 5.78
N SER A 314 -0.69 4.26 6.10
CA SER A 314 0.10 4.72 7.24
C SER A 314 0.32 6.23 7.25
N VAL A 315 0.66 6.79 6.09
CA VAL A 315 0.89 8.23 5.91
C VAL A 315 -0.41 9.03 6.08
N PRO A 316 -1.51 8.75 5.33
CA PRO A 316 -2.81 9.40 5.54
C PRO A 316 -3.33 9.32 6.98
N LEU A 317 -3.25 8.15 7.61
CA LEU A 317 -3.70 7.95 8.99
C LEU A 317 -2.88 8.78 9.97
N THR A 318 -1.56 8.87 9.76
CA THR A 318 -0.67 9.68 10.61
C THR A 318 -0.97 11.17 10.47
N ILE A 319 -1.30 11.65 9.27
CA ILE A 319 -1.73 13.03 9.05
C ILE A 319 -3.02 13.33 9.81
N ILE A 320 -4.01 12.44 9.74
CA ILE A 320 -5.26 12.59 10.51
C ILE A 320 -4.98 12.65 12.01
N VAL A 321 -4.10 11.78 12.52
CA VAL A 321 -3.69 11.79 13.94
C VAL A 321 -2.97 13.10 14.29
N LYS A 322 -2.03 13.57 13.46
CA LYS A 322 -1.33 14.85 13.67
C LYS A 322 -2.33 16.00 13.77
N ILE A 323 -3.25 16.11 12.82
CA ILE A 323 -4.27 17.16 12.78
C ILE A 323 -5.21 17.07 13.99
N ALA A 324 -5.57 15.86 14.42
CA ALA A 324 -6.39 15.67 15.62
C ALA A 324 -5.66 16.08 16.90
N LEU A 325 -4.36 15.77 17.01
CA LEU A 325 -3.51 16.15 18.15
C LEU A 325 -3.32 17.67 18.24
N GLU A 326 -3.19 18.36 17.10
CA GLU A 326 -3.10 19.83 17.02
C GLU A 326 -4.32 20.54 17.63
N GLN A 327 -5.48 19.89 17.68
CA GLN A 327 -6.71 20.47 18.27
C GLN A 327 -6.77 20.35 19.80
N THR A 328 -5.81 19.67 20.43
CA THR A 328 -5.81 19.44 21.89
C THR A 328 -4.59 20.06 22.55
N ALA A 329 -4.77 20.73 23.70
CA ALA A 329 -3.69 21.43 24.40
C ALA A 329 -2.51 20.51 24.80
N GLY A 330 -2.79 19.24 25.13
CA GLY A 330 -1.76 18.25 25.42
C GLY A 330 -1.19 17.54 24.18
N GLY A 331 -1.96 17.48 23.08
CA GLY A 331 -1.57 16.82 21.85
C GLY A 331 -0.63 17.66 20.99
N GLN A 332 -0.63 18.99 21.13
CA GLN A 332 0.22 19.88 20.33
C GLN A 332 1.72 19.52 20.43
N SER A 333 2.22 19.19 21.63
CA SER A 333 3.63 18.75 21.79
C SER A 333 3.93 17.46 21.02
N ILE A 334 2.98 16.53 20.98
CA ILE A 334 3.12 15.27 20.23
C ILE A 334 3.02 15.57 18.72
N ALA A 335 2.12 16.45 18.30
CA ALA A 335 1.99 16.87 16.90
C ALA A 335 3.28 17.52 16.37
N VAL A 336 3.99 18.28 17.20
CA VAL A 336 5.32 18.84 16.88
C VAL A 336 6.39 17.75 16.78
N LEU A 337 6.35 16.71 17.62
CA LEU A 337 7.26 15.56 17.48
C LEU A 337 7.00 14.75 16.20
N LEU A 338 5.75 14.72 15.74
CA LEU A 338 5.40 14.11 14.46
C LEU A 338 5.83 14.99 13.27
N SER A 339 6.01 16.30 13.48
CA SER A 339 6.30 17.24 12.41
C SER A 339 7.79 17.33 12.05
N ASP A 340 8.06 17.69 10.80
CA ASP A 340 9.40 18.09 10.38
C ASP A 340 9.59 19.59 10.68
N LEU A 341 10.15 19.91 11.85
CA LEU A 341 10.38 21.28 12.36
C LEU A 341 11.20 22.17 11.41
N ASN A 342 11.93 21.59 10.46
CA ASN A 342 12.75 22.34 9.52
C ASN A 342 11.96 22.86 8.30
N LYS A 343 10.63 22.68 8.25
CA LYS A 343 9.83 22.91 7.03
C LYS A 343 8.45 23.56 7.24
N GLU A 344 8.16 24.08 8.43
CA GLU A 344 7.12 25.12 8.61
C GLU A 344 7.71 26.50 8.29
#